data_AF-A0A7V9P683-F1
#
_entry.id   AF-A0A7V9P683-F1
#
_cell.length_a   1.000
_cell.length_b   1.000
_cell.length_c   1.000
_cell.angle_alpha   90.00
_cell.angle_beta   90.00
_cell.angle_gamma   90.00
#
_symmetry.space_group_name_H-M   'P 1'
#
loop_
_entity.id
_entity.type
_entity.pdbx_description
1 polymer ?
#
loop_
_entity_poly.entity_id
_entity_poly.type
_entity_poly.pdbx_seq_one_letter_code
_entity_poly.pdbx_strand_id
1 'polypeptide(L)'
;MHTPADNGGTAAGGQGMGAAAKQVAEHASALARLEMELAALELKRKVGNLGLGIGLGVAAALFALYALGFGLATIAAVLSIFLDTWLALLLVFAGLLLLALVLGLFARNRIKKGTPPVPEQAIEEAKRTRAAIKS
;
A
#
# COMPACT_ATOMS: atom_id res chain seq x y z
N MET A 1 -13.69 49.42 72.36
CA MET A 1 -14.81 48.76 71.67
C MET A 1 -15.18 49.65 70.50
N HIS A 2 -14.97 49.30 69.23
CA HIS A 2 -15.26 48.03 68.57
C HIS A 2 -14.37 47.88 67.33
N THR A 3 -13.68 46.74 67.19
CA THR A 3 -13.40 46.12 65.89
C THR A 3 -14.67 45.36 65.49
N PRO A 4 -15.20 45.55 64.27
CA PRO A 4 -15.29 44.44 63.30
C PRO A 4 -15.19 44.96 61.84
N ALA A 5 -15.00 44.20 60.79
CA ALA A 5 -14.57 42.84 60.55
C ALA A 5 -14.11 42.83 59.08
N ASP A 6 -12.99 42.18 58.85
CA ASP A 6 -12.75 41.34 57.68
C ASP A 6 -14.08 40.87 57.07
N ASN A 7 -14.30 41.19 55.80
CA ASN A 7 -15.33 40.52 55.01
C ASN A 7 -14.74 40.15 53.65
N GLY A 8 -14.33 38.89 53.55
CA GLY A 8 -14.72 38.09 52.40
C GLY A 8 -13.70 38.00 51.27
N GLY A 9 -12.48 37.61 51.60
CA GLY A 9 -11.73 36.78 50.67
C GLY A 9 -12.46 35.44 50.53
N THR A 10 -12.96 35.11 49.32
CA THR A 10 -13.06 33.77 48.69
C THR A 10 -14.26 33.70 47.72
N ALA A 11 -14.07 34.10 46.46
CA ALA A 11 -14.98 33.72 45.36
C ALA A 11 -14.27 33.51 43.99
N ALA A 12 -12.94 33.54 43.94
CA ALA A 12 -12.19 33.51 42.67
C ALA A 12 -11.63 32.13 42.26
N GLY A 13 -11.65 31.12 43.14
CA GLY A 13 -10.98 29.82 42.87
C GLY A 13 -11.72 28.88 41.91
N GLY A 14 -13.06 28.96 41.85
CA GLY A 14 -13.88 28.04 41.04
C GLY A 14 -14.09 28.48 39.58
N GLN A 15 -14.00 29.77 39.29
CA GLN A 15 -14.24 30.32 37.94
C GLN A 15 -13.00 30.23 37.04
N GLY A 16 -11.79 30.26 37.61
CA GLY A 16 -10.53 30.16 36.85
C GLY A 16 -10.19 28.74 36.35
N MET A 17 -10.53 27.70 37.11
CA MET A 17 -10.22 26.30 36.77
C MET A 17 -11.04 25.81 35.56
N GLY A 18 -12.33 26.19 35.51
CA GLY A 18 -13.20 25.88 34.37
C GLY A 18 -12.79 26.62 33.09
N ALA A 19 -12.33 27.87 33.22
CA ALA A 19 -11.80 28.64 32.09
C ALA A 19 -10.50 28.03 31.53
N ALA A 20 -9.59 27.58 32.40
CA ALA A 20 -8.35 26.92 31.98
C ALA A 20 -8.61 25.57 31.30
N ALA A 21 -9.52 24.76 31.85
CA ALA A 21 -9.91 23.48 31.25
C ALA A 21 -10.52 23.67 29.85
N LYS A 22 -11.37 24.70 29.69
CA LYS A 22 -11.94 25.08 28.39
C LYS A 22 -10.85 25.48 27.39
N GLN A 23 -9.87 26.28 27.81
CA GLN A 23 -8.77 26.71 26.96
C GLN A 23 -7.89 25.54 26.49
N VAL A 24 -7.56 24.60 27.38
CA VAL A 24 -6.82 23.38 27.02
C VAL A 24 -7.63 22.52 26.04
N ALA A 25 -8.94 22.37 26.25
CA ALA A 25 -9.81 21.64 25.33
C ALA A 25 -9.89 22.31 23.94
N GLU A 26 -9.94 23.64 23.90
CA GLU A 26 -9.91 24.40 22.64
C GLU A 26 -8.56 24.22 21.91
N HIS A 27 -7.43 24.27 22.60
CA HIS A 27 -6.12 24.00 22.01
C HIS A 27 -5.97 22.55 21.52
N ALA A 28 -6.42 21.58 22.31
CA ALA A 28 -6.42 20.18 21.91
C ALA A 28 -7.28 19.94 20.65
N SER A 29 -8.44 20.58 20.58
CA SER A 29 -9.32 20.53 19.39
C SER A 29 -8.67 21.19 18.17
N ALA A 30 -7.97 22.32 18.36
CA ALA A 30 -7.24 23.00 17.30
C ALA A 30 -6.07 22.14 16.77
N LEU A 31 -5.30 21.49 17.66
CA LEU A 31 -4.23 20.58 17.27
C LEU A 31 -4.76 19.36 16.51
N ALA A 32 -5.83 18.75 16.99
CA ALA A 32 -6.45 17.61 16.32
C ALA A 32 -6.91 17.97 14.89
N ARG A 33 -7.48 19.17 14.69
CA ARG A 33 -7.82 19.66 13.34
C ARG A 33 -6.59 19.85 12.47
N LEU A 34 -5.51 20.40 13.02
CA LEU A 34 -4.26 20.60 12.28
C LEU A 34 -3.62 19.28 11.83
N GLU A 35 -3.60 18.27 12.70
CA GLU A 35 -3.10 16.94 12.35
C GLU A 35 -3.96 16.26 11.29
N MET A 36 -5.29 16.42 11.36
CA MET A 36 -6.18 15.94 10.30
C MET A 36 -5.92 16.64 8.95
N GLU A 37 -5.72 17.96 8.95
CA GLU A 37 -5.38 18.71 7.74
C GLU A 37 -4.03 18.27 7.17
N LEU A 38 -3.02 18.09 8.03
CA LEU A 38 -1.70 17.59 7.63
C LEU A 38 -1.79 16.18 7.05
N ALA A 39 -2.49 15.27 7.74
CA ALA A 39 -2.69 13.90 7.29
C ALA A 39 -3.44 13.86 5.94
N ALA A 40 -4.43 14.74 5.73
CA ALA A 40 -5.13 14.86 4.46
C ALA A 40 -4.19 15.33 3.33
N LEU A 41 -3.31 16.29 3.60
CA LEU A 41 -2.30 16.77 2.64
C LEU A 41 -1.27 15.68 2.30
N GLU A 42 -0.77 14.96 3.31
CA GLU A 42 0.17 13.87 3.12
C GLU A 42 -0.45 12.71 2.36
N LEU A 43 -1.69 12.34 2.70
CA LEU A 43 -2.45 11.32 1.97
C LEU A 43 -2.66 11.73 0.52
N LYS A 44 -3.05 12.98 0.25
CA LYS A 44 -3.22 13.47 -1.13
C LYS A 44 -1.92 13.39 -1.93
N ARG A 45 -0.78 13.75 -1.33
CA ARG A 45 0.54 13.60 -1.97
C ARG A 45 0.88 12.13 -2.22
N LYS A 46 0.65 11.26 -1.24
CA LYS A 46 0.94 9.82 -1.34
C LYS A 46 0.07 9.14 -2.40
N VAL A 47 -1.23 9.45 -2.44
CA VAL A 47 -2.16 8.95 -3.46
C VAL A 47 -1.83 9.51 -4.83
N GLY A 48 -1.47 10.78 -4.95
CA GLY A 48 -1.05 11.38 -6.22
C GLY A 48 0.19 10.70 -6.80
N ASN A 49 1.23 10.53 -5.99
CA ASN A 49 2.46 9.86 -6.42
C ASN A 49 2.24 8.37 -6.73
N LEU A 50 1.43 7.68 -5.92
CA LEU A 50 1.07 6.29 -6.19
C LEU A 50 0.25 6.16 -7.48
N GLY A 51 -0.72 7.06 -7.69
CA GLY A 51 -1.54 7.11 -8.90
C GLY A 51 -0.71 7.37 -10.15
N LEU A 52 0.24 8.31 -10.10
CA LEU A 52 1.18 8.57 -11.19
C LEU A 52 2.08 7.35 -11.43
N GLY A 53 2.61 6.74 -10.37
CA GLY A 53 3.45 5.54 -10.46
C GLY A 53 2.72 4.35 -11.09
N ILE A 54 1.47 4.11 -10.68
CA ILE A 54 0.61 3.07 -11.27
C ILE A 54 0.30 3.42 -12.73
N GLY A 55 -0.05 4.66 -13.04
CA GLY A 55 -0.35 5.11 -14.40
C GLY A 55 0.83 4.93 -15.34
N LEU A 56 2.02 5.39 -14.93
CA LEU A 56 3.27 5.20 -15.68
C LEU A 56 3.64 3.72 -15.79
N GLY A 57 3.45 2.94 -14.72
CA GLY A 57 3.71 1.50 -14.71
C GLY A 57 2.83 0.75 -15.72
N VAL A 58 1.53 1.05 -15.75
CA VAL A 58 0.59 0.47 -16.73
C VAL A 58 0.97 0.90 -18.16
N ALA A 59 1.26 2.19 -18.37
CA ALA A 59 1.70 2.67 -19.68
C ALA A 59 2.98 1.97 -20.14
N ALA A 60 3.99 1.88 -19.29
CA ALA A 60 5.23 1.16 -19.58
C ALA A 60 4.99 -0.32 -19.89
N ALA A 61 4.10 -1.00 -19.15
CA ALA A 61 3.73 -2.38 -19.43
C ALA A 61 3.06 -2.55 -20.79
N LEU A 62 2.17 -1.63 -21.18
CA LEU A 62 1.54 -1.63 -22.51
C LEU A 62 2.57 -1.41 -23.62
N PHE A 63 3.45 -0.42 -23.48
CA PHE A 63 4.51 -0.17 -24.47
C PHE A 63 5.48 -1.35 -24.57
N ALA A 64 5.84 -1.98 -23.45
CA ALA A 64 6.67 -3.19 -23.44
C ALA A 64 5.97 -4.36 -24.15
N LEU A 65 4.65 -4.53 -23.96
CA LEU A 65 3.87 -5.56 -24.65
C LEU A 65 3.85 -5.32 -26.18
N TYR A 66 3.63 -4.08 -26.61
CA TYR A 66 3.70 -3.72 -28.03
C TYR A 66 5.10 -3.93 -28.60
N ALA A 67 6.14 -3.48 -27.90
CA ALA A 67 7.52 -3.66 -28.32
C ALA A 67 7.88 -5.15 -28.48
N LEU A 68 7.42 -6.00 -27.56
CA LEU A 68 7.58 -7.45 -27.66
C LEU A 68 6.85 -8.01 -28.89
N GLY A 69 5.61 -7.60 -29.13
CA GLY A 69 4.83 -8.01 -30.30
C GLY A 69 5.49 -7.62 -31.62
N PHE A 70 5.94 -6.37 -31.75
CA PHE A 70 6.67 -5.89 -32.92
C PHE A 70 8.02 -6.60 -33.08
N GLY A 71 8.76 -6.84 -31.99
CA GLY A 71 10.02 -7.58 -32.03
C GLY A 71 9.84 -9.01 -32.54
N LEU A 72 8.81 -9.73 -32.07
CA LEU A 72 8.47 -11.06 -32.56
C LEU A 72 8.04 -11.04 -34.04
N ALA A 73 7.28 -10.02 -34.45
CA ALA A 73 6.92 -9.83 -35.86
C ALA A 73 8.15 -9.54 -36.73
N THR A 74 9.13 -8.75 -36.23
CA THR A 74 10.40 -8.52 -36.91
C THR A 74 11.18 -9.82 -37.07
N ILE A 75 11.25 -10.67 -36.04
CA ILE A 75 11.92 -11.99 -36.14
C ILE A 75 11.23 -12.84 -37.21
N ALA A 76 9.90 -12.91 -37.21
CA ALA A 76 9.14 -13.65 -38.21
C ALA A 76 9.39 -13.08 -39.63
N ALA A 77 9.42 -11.77 -39.80
CA ALA A 77 9.70 -11.11 -41.07
C ALA A 77 11.12 -11.42 -41.57
N VAL A 78 12.13 -11.37 -40.69
CA VAL A 78 13.51 -11.73 -41.05
C VAL A 78 13.61 -13.21 -41.44
N LEU A 79 12.96 -14.11 -40.70
CA LEU A 79 12.91 -15.53 -41.06
C LEU A 79 12.23 -15.74 -42.42
N SER A 80 11.17 -14.98 -42.72
CA SER A 80 10.45 -15.08 -43.99
C SER A 80 11.27 -14.70 -45.23
N ILE A 81 12.46 -14.12 -45.05
CA ILE A 81 13.43 -13.90 -46.14
C ILE A 81 13.97 -15.24 -46.67
N PHE A 82 14.05 -16.26 -45.80
CA PHE A 82 14.68 -17.55 -46.12
C PHE A 82 13.69 -18.72 -46.26
N LEU A 83 12.46 -18.56 -45.78
CA LEU A 83 11.43 -19.61 -45.76
C LEU A 83 10.02 -19.01 -45.89
N ASP A 84 9.02 -19.84 -46.17
CA ASP A 84 7.64 -19.37 -46.29
C ASP A 84 7.12 -18.69 -45.01
N THR A 85 6.31 -17.64 -45.17
CA THR A 85 5.78 -16.85 -44.05
C THR A 85 5.06 -17.70 -42.99
N TRP A 86 4.33 -18.74 -43.41
CA TRP A 86 3.61 -19.62 -42.48
C TRP A 86 4.58 -20.44 -41.60
N LEU A 87 5.71 -20.90 -42.16
CA LEU A 87 6.75 -21.60 -41.40
C LEU A 87 7.48 -20.66 -40.44
N ALA A 88 7.72 -19.42 -40.87
CA ALA A 88 8.40 -18.41 -40.03
C ALA A 88 7.58 -18.12 -38.76
N LEU A 89 6.27 -17.94 -38.92
CA LEU A 89 5.36 -17.73 -37.80
C LEU A 89 5.31 -18.94 -36.87
N LEU A 90 5.26 -20.17 -37.41
CA LEU A 90 5.28 -21.39 -36.60
C LEU A 90 6.58 -21.54 -35.79
N LEU A 91 7.73 -21.16 -36.37
CA LEU A 91 9.02 -21.27 -35.70
C LEU A 91 9.14 -20.27 -34.53
N VAL A 92 8.69 -19.03 -34.74
CA VAL A 92 8.61 -18.02 -33.65
C VAL A 92 7.64 -18.48 -32.56
N PHE A 93 6.47 -19.01 -32.95
CA PHE A 93 5.49 -19.56 -32.02
C PHE A 93 6.05 -20.72 -31.19
N ALA A 94 6.75 -21.67 -31.82
CA ALA A 94 7.41 -22.77 -31.12
C ALA A 94 8.47 -22.26 -30.13
N GLY A 95 9.26 -21.26 -30.52
CA GLY A 95 10.22 -20.60 -29.62
C GLY A 95 9.56 -19.97 -28.39
N LEU A 96 8.41 -19.30 -28.59
CA LEU A 96 7.62 -18.73 -27.49
C LEU A 96 7.08 -19.80 -26.54
N LEU A 97 6.58 -20.93 -27.07
CA LEU A 97 6.10 -22.03 -26.23
C LEU A 97 7.23 -22.64 -25.39
N LEU A 98 8.42 -22.80 -25.97
CA LEU A 98 9.59 -23.28 -25.24
C LEU A 98 9.99 -22.31 -24.12
N LEU A 99 10.05 -21.01 -24.41
CA LEU A 99 10.34 -19.99 -23.41
C LEU A 99 9.29 -19.97 -22.29
N ALA A 100 8.01 -20.05 -22.65
CA ALA A 100 6.90 -20.10 -21.70
C ALA A 100 6.97 -21.34 -20.81
N LEU A 101 7.32 -22.49 -21.37
CA LEU A 101 7.51 -23.72 -20.61
C LEU A 101 8.65 -23.56 -19.59
N VAL A 102 9.81 -23.04 -20.01
CA VAL A 102 10.96 -22.82 -19.11
C VAL A 102 10.58 -21.84 -17.99
N LEU A 103 10.01 -20.68 -18.32
CA LEU A 103 9.58 -19.69 -17.34
C LEU A 103 8.52 -20.25 -16.39
N GLY A 104 7.55 -21.02 -16.92
CA GLY A 104 6.51 -21.68 -16.12
C GLY A 104 7.09 -22.70 -15.14
N LEU A 105 8.09 -23.49 -15.55
CA LEU A 105 8.81 -24.42 -14.66
C LEU A 105 9.59 -23.66 -13.56
N PHE A 106 10.28 -22.57 -13.91
CA PHE A 106 10.95 -21.72 -12.92
C PHE A 106 9.97 -21.09 -11.94
N ALA A 107 8.85 -20.54 -12.43
CA ALA A 107 7.80 -19.97 -11.60
C ALA A 107 7.22 -21.01 -10.65
N ARG A 108 6.88 -22.21 -11.15
CA ARG A 108 6.41 -23.34 -10.35
C ARG A 108 7.41 -23.70 -9.25
N ASN A 109 8.70 -23.76 -9.58
CA ASN A 109 9.74 -24.09 -8.61
C ASN A 109 9.91 -23.00 -7.54
N ARG A 110 9.78 -21.72 -7.91
CA ARG A 110 9.83 -20.59 -6.98
C ARG A 110 8.61 -20.57 -6.05
N ILE A 111 7.41 -20.75 -6.59
CA ILE A 111 6.17 -20.82 -5.80
C ILE A 111 6.23 -21.98 -4.81
N LYS A 112 6.67 -23.17 -5.25
CA LYS A 112 6.82 -24.34 -4.37
C LYS A 112 7.85 -24.15 -3.24
N LYS A 113 8.87 -23.31 -3.46
CA LYS A 113 9.94 -23.05 -2.46
C LYS A 113 9.65 -21.84 -1.58
N GLY A 114 8.82 -20.90 -2.03
CA GLY A 114 8.71 -19.56 -1.46
C GLY A 114 7.69 -19.38 -0.34
N THR A 115 6.79 -20.33 -0.13
CA THR A 115 5.76 -20.19 0.90
C THR A 115 5.29 -21.56 1.38
N PRO A 116 5.38 -21.88 2.69
CA PRO A 116 4.42 -22.80 3.29
C PRO A 116 3.03 -22.23 2.96
N PRO A 117 2.10 -23.02 2.40
CA PRO A 117 0.80 -22.54 1.93
C PRO A 117 -0.06 -21.90 3.03
N VAL A 118 0.36 -22.01 4.29
CA VAL A 118 -0.27 -21.41 5.45
C VAL A 118 0.83 -21.02 6.47
N PRO A 119 0.77 -19.85 7.12
CA PRO A 119 1.68 -19.48 8.19
C PRO A 119 1.34 -20.30 9.45
N GLU A 120 1.79 -21.54 9.49
CA GLU A 120 1.46 -22.54 10.52
C GLU A 120 1.74 -22.02 11.94
N GLN A 121 2.86 -21.32 12.13
CA GLN A 121 3.24 -20.72 13.40
C GLN A 121 2.25 -19.63 13.86
N ALA A 122 1.85 -18.73 12.96
CA ALA A 122 0.89 -17.67 13.27
C ALA A 122 -0.52 -18.24 13.57
N ILE A 123 -0.89 -19.34 12.90
CA ILE A 123 -2.14 -20.04 13.16
C ILE A 123 -2.09 -20.76 14.52
N GLU A 124 -0.98 -21.41 14.85
CA GLU A 124 -0.76 -22.03 16.16
C GLU A 124 -0.80 -21.00 17.29
N GLU A 125 -0.14 -19.85 17.14
CA GLU A 125 -0.18 -18.75 18.11
C GLU A 125 -1.60 -18.19 18.27
N ALA A 126 -2.33 -17.98 17.16
CA ALA A 126 -3.72 -17.54 17.21
C ALA A 126 -4.63 -18.55 17.93
N LYS A 127 -4.43 -19.86 17.72
CA LYS A 127 -5.15 -20.92 18.45
C LYS A 127 -4.85 -20.89 19.95
N ARG A 128 -3.59 -20.74 20.34
CA ARG A 128 -3.18 -20.65 21.75
C ARG A 128 -3.79 -19.43 22.44
N THR A 129 -3.73 -18.27 21.80
CA THR A 129 -4.36 -17.04 22.33
C THR A 129 -5.87 -17.20 22.48
N ARG A 130 -6.54 -17.83 21.52
CA ARG A 130 -7.98 -18.11 21.60
C ARG A 130 -8.33 -19.10 22.72
N ALA A 131 -7.48 -20.10 22.96
CA ALA A 131 -7.66 -21.05 24.06
C ALA A 131 -7.51 -20.37 25.42
N ALA A 132 -6.52 -19.48 25.57
CA ALA A 132 -6.28 -18.73 26.81
C ALA A 132 -7.40 -17.73 27.17
N ILE A 133 -8.14 -17.21 26.20
CA ILE A 133 -9.31 -16.31 26.45
C ILE A 133 -10.56 -17.11 26.86
N LYS A 134 -10.62 -18.42 26.55
CA LYS A 134 -11.80 -19.27 26.80
C LYS A 134 -11.73 -20.06 28.12
N SER A 135 -10.54 -20.18 28.73
CA SER A 135 -10.31 -20.76 30.05
C SER A 135 -10.47 -19.73 31.16
#